data_AF-A0A944B7F4-F1
#
_entry.id   AF-A0A944B7F4-F1
#
_cell.length_a   1.000
_cell.length_b   1.000
_cell.length_c   1.000
_cell.angle_alpha   90.00
_cell.angle_beta   90.00
_cell.angle_gamma   90.00
#
_symmetry.space_group_name_H-M   'P 1'
#
loop_
_entity.id
_entity.type
_entity.pdbx_description
1 polymer ?
#
loop_
_entity_poly.entity_id
_entity_poly.type
_entity_poly.pdbx_seq_one_letter_code
_entity_poly.pdbx_strand_id
1 'polypeptide(L)'
;MYSTKNAQINADEFVSNYIPVGINDDIYLKEVNVKKSPTDKDFLEIIFENKDGQTVSMSEWKNEKNMWIKTDEDLQRRDNIQFGRIMQIISCFYDKIEDKELNSFSDMINWVKEQLTPMIATKKALRLKVVYDKKGYTTVSPNGIFVEPMSVETTQIKKFARDSFERLIKADDESNDPLASVTADSTPATSGSENNDVLPF
;
A
#
# COMPACT_ATOMS: atom_id res chain seq x y z
N MET A 1 -11.72 -39.05 8.91
CA MET A 1 -10.70 -40.03 9.35
C MET A 1 -9.40 -39.67 8.67
N TYR A 2 -8.36 -39.32 9.43
CA TYR A 2 -7.03 -39.09 8.88
C TYR A 2 -6.36 -40.45 8.60
N SER A 3 -5.73 -40.61 7.43
CA SER A 3 -5.09 -41.86 6.99
C SER A 3 -3.79 -41.55 6.29
N THR A 4 -2.73 -42.28 6.63
CA THR A 4 -1.42 -42.18 5.96
C THR A 4 -1.49 -42.54 4.47
N LYS A 5 -2.50 -43.31 4.04
CA LYS A 5 -2.73 -43.61 2.61
C LYS A 5 -3.22 -42.42 1.78
N ASN A 6 -3.83 -41.43 2.43
CA ASN A 6 -4.33 -40.21 1.78
C ASN A 6 -3.46 -39.00 2.12
N ALA A 7 -2.30 -39.22 2.77
CA ALA A 7 -1.38 -38.15 3.07
C ALA A 7 -0.76 -37.65 1.76
N GLN A 8 -0.96 -36.37 1.46
CA GLN A 8 -0.32 -35.69 0.35
C GLN A 8 0.89 -34.93 0.89
N ILE A 9 2.05 -35.18 0.29
CA ILE A 9 3.25 -34.37 0.50
C ILE A 9 3.24 -33.35 -0.64
N ASN A 10 3.05 -32.08 -0.31
CA ASN A 10 3.21 -31.01 -1.29
C ASN A 10 4.71 -30.70 -1.38
N ALA A 11 5.29 -31.01 -2.55
CA ALA A 11 6.68 -30.71 -2.87
C ALA A 11 6.81 -29.54 -3.87
N ASP A 12 5.68 -28.92 -4.25
CA ASP A 12 5.67 -27.78 -5.14
C ASP A 12 6.16 -26.55 -4.38
N GLU A 13 7.13 -25.87 -4.97
CA GLU A 13 7.57 -24.58 -4.47
C GLU A 13 6.42 -23.58 -4.56
N PHE A 14 6.22 -22.78 -3.51
CA PHE A 14 5.24 -21.70 -3.56
C PHE A 14 5.71 -20.64 -4.55
N VAL A 15 5.13 -20.64 -5.75
CA VAL A 15 5.31 -19.58 -6.73
C VAL A 15 4.34 -18.45 -6.41
N SER A 16 4.86 -17.34 -5.90
CA SER A 16 4.08 -16.14 -5.66
C SER A 16 3.47 -15.60 -6.96
N ASN A 17 2.20 -15.17 -6.93
CA ASN A 17 1.58 -14.44 -8.03
C ASN A 17 2.04 -12.97 -8.12
N TYR A 18 2.87 -12.54 -7.16
CA TYR A 18 3.33 -11.17 -7.02
C TYR A 18 4.81 -11.03 -7.33
N ILE A 19 5.18 -9.94 -8.02
CA ILE A 19 6.58 -9.59 -8.27
C ILE A 19 7.31 -9.45 -6.93
N PRO A 20 8.51 -10.02 -6.78
CA PRO A 20 9.25 -9.96 -5.53
C PRO A 20 9.65 -8.51 -5.18
N VAL A 21 9.80 -8.27 -3.88
CA VAL A 21 10.23 -6.97 -3.35
C VAL A 21 11.70 -6.74 -3.67
N GLY A 22 12.04 -5.53 -4.13
CA GLY A 22 13.36 -5.20 -4.63
C GLY A 22 13.33 -4.27 -5.83
N ILE A 23 14.45 -4.19 -6.54
CA ILE A 23 14.54 -3.51 -7.84
C ILE A 23 14.53 -4.64 -8.88
N ASN A 24 13.50 -4.67 -9.71
CA ASN A 24 13.24 -5.75 -10.65
C ASN A 24 13.41 -5.24 -12.08
N ASP A 25 14.14 -5.99 -12.88
CA ASP A 25 14.34 -5.74 -14.30
C ASP A 25 13.28 -6.50 -15.13
N ASP A 26 13.17 -6.19 -16.42
CA ASP A 26 12.25 -6.85 -17.35
C ASP A 26 10.78 -6.83 -16.89
N ILE A 27 10.35 -5.69 -16.36
CA ILE A 27 8.96 -5.44 -15.99
C ILE A 27 8.23 -4.72 -17.12
N TYR A 28 7.00 -5.12 -17.39
CA TYR A 28 6.19 -4.60 -18.48
C TYR A 28 4.90 -4.00 -17.95
N LEU A 29 4.44 -2.94 -18.60
CA LEU A 29 3.11 -2.40 -18.34
C LEU A 29 2.06 -3.43 -18.82
N LYS A 30 1.16 -3.82 -17.92
CA LYS A 30 0.11 -4.82 -18.17
C LYS A 30 -1.24 -4.17 -18.40
N GLU A 31 -1.69 -3.35 -17.46
CA GLU A 31 -3.02 -2.73 -17.47
C GLU A 31 -3.00 -1.33 -16.86
N VAL A 32 -3.92 -0.49 -17.33
CA VAL A 32 -4.17 0.85 -16.79
C VAL A 32 -5.67 1.04 -16.65
N ASN A 33 -6.12 1.13 -15.40
CA ASN A 33 -7.52 1.11 -15.04
C ASN A 33 -7.90 2.39 -14.31
N VAL A 34 -9.02 2.98 -14.69
CA VAL A 34 -9.70 4.05 -13.95
C VAL A 34 -10.93 3.43 -13.32
N LYS A 35 -11.00 3.44 -12.00
CA LYS A 35 -12.00 2.73 -11.19
C LYS A 35 -12.59 3.65 -10.14
N LYS A 36 -13.77 3.27 -9.63
CA LYS A 36 -14.42 3.90 -8.47
C LYS A 36 -14.43 2.94 -7.30
N SER A 37 -14.18 3.45 -6.10
CA SER A 37 -14.41 2.70 -4.86
C SER A 37 -15.91 2.50 -4.61
N PRO A 38 -16.29 1.59 -3.68
CA PRO A 38 -17.67 1.50 -3.18
C PRO A 38 -18.21 2.80 -2.55
N THR A 39 -17.33 3.76 -2.26
CA THR A 39 -17.65 5.08 -1.70
C THR A 39 -17.56 6.20 -2.75
N ASP A 40 -17.65 5.84 -4.05
CA ASP A 40 -17.61 6.75 -5.20
C ASP A 40 -16.34 7.60 -5.32
N LYS A 41 -15.21 7.10 -4.79
CA LYS A 41 -13.91 7.75 -4.96
C LYS A 41 -13.19 7.20 -6.19
N ASP A 42 -12.92 8.06 -7.15
CA ASP A 42 -12.11 7.72 -8.32
C ASP A 42 -10.66 7.40 -7.90
N PHE A 43 -10.08 6.39 -8.57
CA PHE A 43 -8.66 6.08 -8.47
C PHE A 43 -8.12 5.53 -9.78
N LEU A 44 -6.83 5.78 -9.99
CA LEU A 44 -6.04 5.18 -11.06
C LEU A 44 -5.34 3.94 -10.50
N GLU A 45 -5.39 2.84 -11.24
CA GLU A 45 -4.62 1.63 -10.97
C GLU A 45 -3.77 1.29 -12.19
N ILE A 46 -2.46 1.17 -11.98
CA ILE A 46 -1.49 0.75 -12.99
C ILE A 46 -0.95 -0.59 -12.54
N ILE A 47 -1.08 -1.61 -13.40
CA ILE A 47 -0.60 -2.97 -13.13
C ILE A 47 0.58 -3.25 -14.04
N PHE A 48 1.62 -3.82 -13.45
CA PHE A 48 2.80 -4.29 -14.13
C PHE A 48 2.92 -5.80 -14.01
N GLU A 49 3.60 -6.41 -14.97
CA GLU A 49 3.90 -7.84 -14.97
C GLU A 49 5.35 -8.13 -15.33
N ASN A 50 5.90 -9.22 -14.81
CA ASN A 50 7.17 -9.76 -15.26
C ASN A 50 6.95 -10.90 -16.27
N LYS A 51 8.05 -11.49 -16.78
CA LYS A 51 8.02 -12.62 -17.72
C LYS A 51 7.34 -13.87 -17.15
N ASP A 52 7.37 -14.04 -15.83
CA ASP A 52 6.76 -15.17 -15.12
C ASP A 52 5.26 -14.96 -14.85
N GLY A 53 4.67 -13.85 -15.34
CA GLY A 53 3.26 -13.52 -15.17
C GLY A 53 2.91 -13.01 -13.77
N GLN A 54 3.90 -12.80 -12.90
CA GLN A 54 3.70 -12.19 -11.59
C GLN A 54 3.37 -10.72 -11.75
N THR A 55 2.54 -10.19 -10.85
CA THR A 55 2.04 -8.82 -10.97
C THR A 55 2.35 -7.95 -9.76
N VAL A 56 2.38 -6.64 -9.98
CA VAL A 56 2.37 -5.64 -8.92
C VAL A 56 1.54 -4.46 -9.38
N SER A 57 0.81 -3.83 -8.46
CA SER A 57 0.00 -2.66 -8.76
C SER A 57 0.48 -1.41 -8.02
N MET A 58 0.23 -0.28 -8.67
CA MET A 58 0.30 1.07 -8.11
C MET A 58 -1.10 1.66 -8.17
N SER A 59 -1.59 2.19 -7.06
CA SER A 59 -2.88 2.88 -7.03
C SER A 59 -2.71 4.32 -6.54
N GLU A 60 -3.28 5.25 -7.29
CA GLU A 60 -3.28 6.69 -6.98
C GLU A 60 -4.71 7.16 -6.77
N TRP A 61 -4.95 7.75 -5.61
CA TRP A 61 -6.27 8.21 -5.15
C TRP A 61 -6.33 9.72 -5.16
N LYS A 62 -7.50 10.29 -5.41
CA LYS A 62 -7.70 11.74 -5.29
C LYS A 62 -7.28 12.23 -3.91
N ASN A 63 -6.42 13.26 -3.85
CA ASN A 63 -6.11 13.89 -2.58
C ASN A 63 -7.30 14.72 -2.09
N GLU A 64 -7.48 14.75 -0.78
CA GLU A 64 -8.52 15.52 -0.11
C GLU A 64 -7.91 16.27 1.07
N LYS A 65 -8.46 17.46 1.37
CA LYS A 65 -8.14 18.16 2.61
C LYS A 65 -8.50 17.29 3.80
N ASN A 66 -7.66 17.31 4.82
CA ASN A 66 -7.85 16.55 6.06
C ASN A 66 -7.08 17.22 7.20
N MET A 67 -6.98 16.56 8.36
CA MET A 67 -6.28 17.10 9.54
C MET A 67 -4.82 17.52 9.25
N TRP A 68 -4.19 16.93 8.22
CA TRP A 68 -2.80 17.15 7.81
C TRP A 68 -2.64 17.96 6.52
N ILE A 69 -3.72 18.20 5.77
CA ILE A 69 -3.74 18.97 4.52
C ILE A 69 -4.82 20.04 4.69
N LYS A 70 -4.42 21.24 5.11
CA LYS A 70 -5.36 22.28 5.56
C LYS A 70 -5.65 23.34 4.50
N THR A 71 -4.64 23.74 3.74
CA THR A 71 -4.75 24.83 2.76
C THR A 71 -4.86 24.29 1.33
N ASP A 72 -5.29 25.15 0.39
CA ASP A 72 -5.32 24.80 -1.04
C ASP A 72 -3.90 24.64 -1.60
N GLU A 73 -2.92 25.41 -1.10
CA GLU A 73 -1.52 25.27 -1.50
C GLU A 73 -0.95 23.92 -1.05
N ASP A 74 -1.30 23.46 0.16
CA ASP A 74 -0.90 22.14 0.65
C ASP A 74 -1.51 21.03 -0.21
N LEU A 75 -2.78 21.17 -0.58
CA LEU A 75 -3.47 20.23 -1.46
C LEU A 75 -2.81 20.19 -2.85
N GLN A 76 -2.61 21.36 -3.46
CA GLN A 76 -1.95 21.48 -4.77
C GLN A 76 -0.55 20.88 -4.75
N ARG A 77 0.22 21.08 -3.67
CA ARG A 77 1.53 20.46 -3.51
C ARG A 77 1.43 18.93 -3.49
N ARG A 78 0.43 18.35 -2.83
CA ARG A 78 0.20 16.89 -2.82
C ARG A 78 -0.18 16.38 -4.20
N ASP A 79 -1.04 17.10 -4.91
CA ASP A 79 -1.44 16.78 -6.28
C ASP A 79 -0.25 16.82 -7.23
N ASN A 80 0.62 17.84 -7.12
CA ASN A 80 1.84 17.95 -7.92
C ASN A 80 2.81 16.79 -7.64
N ILE A 81 2.96 16.38 -6.38
CA ILE A 81 3.82 15.24 -6.02
C ILE A 81 3.24 13.93 -6.57
N GLN A 82 1.91 13.75 -6.49
CA GLN A 82 1.23 12.59 -7.07
C GLN A 82 1.40 12.54 -8.58
N PHE A 83 1.11 13.64 -9.27
CA PHE A 83 1.24 13.71 -10.72
C PHE A 83 2.70 13.53 -11.16
N GLY A 84 3.65 14.08 -10.41
CA GLY A 84 5.08 13.84 -10.64
C GLY A 84 5.49 12.36 -10.57
N ARG A 85 4.88 11.55 -9.70
CA ARG A 85 5.12 10.09 -9.68
C ARG A 85 4.57 9.42 -10.94
N ILE A 86 3.34 9.77 -11.34
CA ILE A 86 2.70 9.21 -12.53
C ILE A 86 3.50 9.58 -13.79
N MET A 87 3.98 10.82 -13.87
CA MET A 87 4.79 11.32 -14.98
C MET A 87 6.13 10.59 -15.13
N GLN A 88 6.72 10.04 -14.06
CA GLN A 88 7.90 9.17 -14.18
C GLN A 88 7.59 7.93 -15.03
N ILE A 89 6.40 7.34 -14.88
CA ILE A 89 5.97 6.19 -15.68
C ILE A 89 5.79 6.61 -17.14
N ILE A 90 5.05 7.70 -17.40
CA ILE A 90 4.82 8.20 -18.77
C ILE A 90 6.14 8.53 -19.48
N SER A 91 7.08 9.16 -18.77
CA SER A 91 8.40 9.52 -19.30
C SER A 91 9.25 8.29 -19.68
N CYS A 92 8.91 7.10 -19.19
CA CYS A 92 9.58 5.87 -19.64
C CYS A 92 9.17 5.49 -21.07
N PHE A 93 8.05 6.00 -21.59
CA PHE A 93 7.51 5.65 -22.91
C PHE A 93 7.62 6.79 -23.93
N TYR A 94 7.64 8.04 -23.46
CA TYR A 94 7.63 9.23 -24.31
C TYR A 94 8.84 10.11 -24.00
N ASP A 95 9.62 10.46 -25.03
CA ASP A 95 10.79 11.35 -24.88
C ASP A 95 10.39 12.81 -24.65
N LYS A 96 9.22 13.20 -25.16
CA LYS A 96 8.60 14.51 -24.99
C LYS A 96 7.12 14.32 -24.74
N ILE A 97 6.59 15.10 -23.81
CA ILE A 97 5.17 15.12 -23.46
C ILE A 97 4.73 16.56 -23.68
N GLU A 98 3.69 16.75 -24.49
CA GLU A 98 3.12 18.08 -24.70
C GLU A 98 2.47 18.58 -23.40
N ASP A 99 2.66 19.86 -23.11
CA ASP A 99 2.01 20.49 -21.97
C ASP A 99 0.50 20.44 -22.15
N LYS A 100 -0.20 19.89 -21.16
CA LYS A 100 -1.65 19.77 -21.14
C LYS A 100 -2.19 20.25 -19.80
N GLU A 101 -3.12 21.19 -19.85
CA GLU A 101 -3.86 21.62 -18.68
C GLU A 101 -4.94 20.59 -18.32
N LEU A 102 -4.88 20.06 -17.10
CA LEU A 102 -5.79 19.06 -16.56
C LEU A 102 -6.49 19.68 -15.33
N ASN A 103 -7.80 19.94 -15.46
CA ASN A 103 -8.54 20.74 -14.48
C ASN A 103 -9.12 19.94 -13.31
N SER A 104 -9.08 18.61 -13.38
CA SER A 104 -9.58 17.74 -12.32
C SER A 104 -8.78 16.44 -12.23
N PHE A 105 -8.89 15.77 -11.08
CA PHE A 105 -8.32 14.43 -10.89
C PHE A 105 -8.87 13.43 -11.91
N SER A 106 -10.17 13.50 -12.24
CA SER A 106 -10.79 12.64 -13.25
C SER A 106 -10.20 12.88 -14.64
N ASP A 107 -10.01 14.14 -15.02
CA ASP A 107 -9.38 14.47 -16.31
C ASP A 107 -7.95 13.93 -16.36
N MET A 108 -7.21 14.07 -15.26
CA MET A 108 -5.84 13.59 -15.15
C MET A 108 -5.73 12.08 -15.27
N ILE A 109 -6.51 11.29 -14.51
CA ILE A 109 -6.43 9.82 -14.57
C ILE A 109 -6.92 9.25 -15.91
N ASN A 110 -7.92 9.89 -16.54
CA ASN A 110 -8.38 9.48 -17.87
C ASN A 110 -7.31 9.79 -18.93
N TRP A 111 -6.68 10.97 -18.88
CA TRP A 111 -5.57 11.30 -19.77
C TRP A 111 -4.39 10.34 -19.58
N VAL A 112 -4.02 10.01 -18.34
CA VAL A 112 -2.96 9.03 -18.05
C VAL A 112 -3.29 7.67 -18.67
N LYS A 113 -4.55 7.23 -18.55
CA LYS A 113 -5.01 5.98 -19.19
C LYS A 113 -4.88 6.05 -20.71
N GLU A 114 -5.26 7.15 -21.34
CA GLU A 114 -5.11 7.35 -22.79
C GLU A 114 -3.64 7.30 -23.22
N GLN A 115 -2.72 7.88 -22.44
CA GLN A 115 -1.29 7.87 -22.76
C GLN A 115 -0.67 6.47 -22.58
N LEU A 116 -1.03 5.75 -21.52
CA LEU A 116 -0.36 4.50 -21.16
C LEU A 116 -0.99 3.26 -21.79
N THR A 117 -2.30 3.24 -22.09
CA THR A 117 -2.97 2.06 -22.66
C THR A 117 -2.35 1.60 -23.99
N PRO A 118 -2.06 2.48 -24.98
CA PRO A 118 -1.41 2.06 -26.22
C PRO A 118 -0.01 1.50 -26.00
N MET A 119 0.67 1.90 -24.91
CA MET A 119 2.03 1.47 -24.61
C MET A 119 2.10 0.03 -24.10
N ILE A 120 1.00 -0.55 -23.62
CA ILE A 120 0.93 -1.96 -23.19
C ILE A 120 1.38 -2.90 -24.32
N ALA A 121 0.95 -2.62 -25.56
CA ALA A 121 1.27 -3.43 -26.73
C ALA A 121 2.77 -3.38 -27.12
N THR A 122 3.48 -2.32 -26.72
CA THR A 122 4.91 -2.15 -27.04
C THR A 122 5.80 -3.12 -26.27
N LYS A 123 5.31 -3.64 -25.13
CA LYS A 123 6.10 -4.47 -24.20
C LYS A 123 7.50 -3.88 -23.94
N LYS A 124 7.60 -2.55 -23.82
CA LYS A 124 8.84 -1.89 -23.43
C LYS A 124 9.24 -2.35 -22.03
N ALA A 125 10.47 -2.86 -21.90
CA ALA A 125 11.00 -3.34 -20.64
C ALA A 125 11.40 -2.18 -19.72
N LEU A 126 10.96 -2.26 -18.48
CA LEU A 126 11.20 -1.30 -17.42
C LEU A 126 11.95 -1.96 -16.27
N ARG A 127 12.70 -1.14 -15.53
CA ARG A 127 13.18 -1.46 -14.20
C ARG A 127 12.25 -0.81 -13.19
N LEU A 128 11.74 -1.59 -12.24
CA LEU A 128 10.71 -1.16 -11.28
C LEU A 128 11.10 -1.51 -9.85
N LYS A 129 10.97 -0.54 -8.94
CA LYS A 129 11.16 -0.73 -7.50
C LYS A 129 9.86 -1.13 -6.82
N VAL A 130 9.84 -2.34 -6.27
CA VAL A 130 8.73 -2.94 -5.54
C VAL A 130 9.08 -3.01 -4.05
N VAL A 131 8.12 -2.66 -3.20
CA VAL A 131 8.23 -2.62 -1.73
C VAL A 131 7.00 -3.25 -1.09
N TYR A 132 7.05 -3.51 0.21
CA TYR A 132 5.87 -3.83 0.98
C TYR A 132 5.11 -2.57 1.40
N ASP A 133 3.77 -2.63 1.32
CA ASP A 133 2.90 -1.66 1.93
C ASP A 133 2.80 -1.88 3.46
N LYS A 134 2.03 -1.02 4.15
CA LYS A 134 1.84 -1.14 5.61
C LYS A 134 1.11 -2.41 6.06
N LYS A 135 0.46 -3.11 5.13
CA LYS A 135 -0.27 -4.36 5.36
C LYS A 135 0.58 -5.58 4.95
N GLY A 136 1.80 -5.37 4.44
CA GLY A 136 2.71 -6.41 4.02
C GLY A 136 2.38 -7.01 2.64
N TYR A 137 1.60 -6.31 1.80
CA TYR A 137 1.41 -6.66 0.39
C TYR A 137 2.46 -5.96 -0.48
N THR A 138 2.82 -6.56 -1.61
CA THR A 138 3.74 -5.93 -2.55
C THR A 138 3.05 -4.79 -3.31
N THR A 139 3.77 -3.70 -3.50
CA THR A 139 3.31 -2.53 -4.25
C THR A 139 4.49 -1.80 -4.87
N VAL A 140 4.24 -0.95 -5.85
CA VAL A 140 5.27 -0.08 -6.43
C VAL A 140 5.68 0.98 -5.41
N SER A 141 6.98 1.23 -5.26
CA SER A 141 7.48 2.24 -4.33
C SER A 141 7.06 3.64 -4.76
N PRO A 142 6.52 4.48 -3.86
CA PRO A 142 6.21 5.87 -4.15
C PRO A 142 7.42 6.81 -3.96
N ASN A 143 8.61 6.26 -3.67
CA ASN A 143 9.72 7.03 -3.12
C ASN A 143 10.84 7.27 -4.13
N GLY A 144 11.07 8.55 -4.45
CA GLY A 144 12.13 8.97 -5.36
C GLY A 144 11.89 8.49 -6.79
N ILE A 145 12.97 8.17 -7.51
CA ILE A 145 12.88 7.45 -8.79
C ILE A 145 12.61 5.98 -8.47
N PHE A 146 11.50 5.47 -8.97
CA PHE A 146 11.06 4.08 -8.74
C PHE A 146 10.85 3.30 -10.03
N VAL A 147 10.85 3.97 -11.18
CA VAL A 147 10.68 3.37 -12.50
C VAL A 147 11.64 4.06 -13.47
N GLU A 148 12.26 3.27 -14.35
CA GLU A 148 13.08 3.77 -15.45
C GLU A 148 13.06 2.74 -16.61
N PRO A 149 13.31 3.15 -17.86
CA PRO A 149 13.44 2.20 -18.96
C PRO A 149 14.75 1.42 -18.85
N MET A 150 14.75 0.15 -19.29
CA MET A 150 15.94 -0.71 -19.30
C MET A 150 17.10 -0.18 -20.16
N SER A 151 16.84 0.80 -21.03
CA SER A 151 17.87 1.49 -21.82
C SER A 151 18.81 2.37 -20.98
N VAL A 152 18.47 2.65 -19.71
CA VAL A 152 19.34 3.39 -18.78
C VAL A 152 20.46 2.46 -18.28
N GLU A 153 21.70 2.74 -18.69
CA GLU A 153 22.87 1.91 -18.37
C GLU A 153 23.15 1.83 -16.86
N THR A 154 23.13 2.97 -16.17
CA THR A 154 23.37 3.03 -14.72
C THR A 154 22.09 3.44 -14.01
N THR A 155 21.56 2.53 -13.20
CA THR A 155 20.29 2.76 -12.52
C THR A 155 20.33 3.98 -11.62
N GLN A 156 19.28 4.82 -11.73
CA GLN A 156 19.08 5.96 -10.83
C GLN A 156 18.14 5.61 -9.67
N ILE A 157 17.53 4.42 -9.71
CA ILE A 157 16.66 3.92 -8.65
C ILE A 157 17.50 3.62 -7.41
N LYS A 158 17.21 4.33 -6.33
CA LYS A 158 17.86 4.17 -5.03
C LYS A 158 16.91 3.57 -4.01
N LYS A 159 17.49 2.84 -3.06
CA LYS A 159 16.79 2.35 -1.86
C LYS A 159 16.76 3.47 -0.83
N PHE A 160 15.58 3.89 -0.40
CA PHE A 160 15.43 4.89 0.66
C PHE A 160 15.11 4.20 2.00
N ALA A 161 15.44 4.85 3.13
CA ALA A 161 15.14 4.34 4.46
C ALA A 161 13.63 4.09 4.71
N ARG A 162 12.77 4.78 3.95
CA ARG A 162 11.31 4.64 3.99
C ARG A 162 10.76 3.56 3.04
N ASP A 163 11.62 2.87 2.30
CA ASP A 163 11.24 1.71 1.49
C ASP A 163 11.26 0.45 2.36
N SER A 164 10.12 -0.24 2.44
CA SER A 164 10.00 -1.48 3.21
C SER A 164 10.37 -2.67 2.33
N PHE A 165 11.61 -3.17 2.46
CA PHE A 165 12.06 -4.37 1.74
C PHE A 165 11.83 -5.67 2.51
N GLU A 166 11.53 -5.57 3.80
CA GLU A 166 11.22 -6.70 4.66
C GLU A 166 9.76 -6.64 5.10
N ARG A 167 9.10 -7.79 5.12
CA ARG A 167 7.71 -7.88 5.56
C ARG A 167 7.69 -7.67 7.07
N LEU A 168 6.97 -6.66 7.53
CA LEU A 168 6.74 -6.45 8.95
C LEU A 168 5.94 -7.64 9.49
N ILE A 169 6.58 -8.50 10.27
CA ILE A 169 5.90 -9.59 10.98
C ILE A 169 5.17 -8.93 12.15
N LYS A 170 3.84 -8.83 12.05
CA LYS A 170 3.02 -8.65 13.26
C LYS A 170 2.79 -10.04 13.82
N ALA A 171 3.33 -10.30 15.02
CA ALA A 171 2.80 -11.38 15.85
C ALA A 171 1.32 -11.10 16.08
N ASP A 172 0.51 -12.16 16.11
CA ASP A 172 -0.90 -12.03 16.46
C ASP A 172 -0.98 -11.43 17.86
N ASP A 173 -1.65 -10.28 17.99
CA ASP A 173 -2.02 -9.78 19.31
C ASP A 173 -3.17 -10.69 19.76
N GLU A 174 -2.85 -11.80 20.44
CA GLU A 174 -3.86 -12.60 21.16
C GLU A 174 -4.47 -11.74 22.27
N SER A 175 -5.34 -10.81 21.90
CA SER A 175 -6.13 -10.00 22.80
C SER A 175 -7.43 -10.75 23.08
N ASN A 176 -7.36 -11.69 24.02
CA ASN A 176 -8.35 -11.93 25.07
C ASN A 176 -7.97 -13.25 25.74
N ASP A 177 -7.21 -13.18 26.83
CA ASP A 177 -7.13 -14.31 27.76
C ASP A 177 -8.56 -14.58 28.31
N PRO A 178 -9.20 -15.70 27.96
CA PRO A 178 -10.53 -16.02 28.46
C PRO A 178 -10.55 -16.32 29.98
N LEU A 179 -9.40 -16.35 30.65
CA LEU A 179 -9.26 -16.49 32.10
C LEU A 179 -9.20 -15.12 32.82
N ALA A 180 -9.21 -13.99 32.12
CA ALA A 180 -9.12 -12.66 32.71
C ALA A 180 -10.40 -12.17 33.41
N SER A 181 -11.29 -13.07 33.84
CA SER A 181 -12.43 -12.72 34.69
C SER A 181 -12.78 -13.81 35.70
N VAL A 182 -12.14 -13.80 36.88
CA VAL A 182 -12.81 -13.77 38.20
C VAL A 182 -11.75 -13.70 39.32
N THR A 183 -11.67 -12.56 40.01
CA THR A 183 -11.39 -12.57 41.45
C THR A 183 -12.50 -11.78 42.13
N ALA A 184 -13.38 -12.53 42.77
CA ALA A 184 -14.45 -12.04 43.63
C ALA A 184 -13.90 -11.48 44.94
N ASP A 185 -14.71 -10.58 45.53
CA ASP A 185 -14.67 -9.97 46.86
C ASP A 185 -13.95 -10.73 47.98
N SER A 186 -13.29 -9.97 48.88
CA SER A 186 -13.70 -9.83 50.31
C SER A 186 -12.57 -9.20 51.16
N THR A 187 -12.84 -8.08 51.83
CA THR A 187 -12.26 -7.82 53.16
C THR A 187 -13.29 -7.10 54.03
N PRO A 188 -13.83 -7.73 55.10
CA PRO A 188 -14.74 -7.08 56.02
C PRO A 188 -13.96 -6.28 57.08
N ALA A 189 -14.36 -5.04 57.33
CA ALA A 189 -13.89 -4.26 58.47
C ALA A 189 -14.63 -4.72 59.74
N THR A 190 -13.91 -5.34 60.67
CA THR A 190 -14.44 -5.71 61.99
C THR A 190 -14.51 -4.50 62.92
N SER A 191 -15.64 -4.42 63.59
CA SER A 191 -16.09 -3.49 64.62
C SER A 191 -15.30 -3.57 65.93
N GLY A 192 -15.34 -2.48 66.71
CA GLY A 192 -14.89 -2.50 68.11
C GLY A 192 -14.95 -1.17 68.85
N SER A 193 -16.16 -0.67 69.17
CA SER A 193 -16.61 -0.41 70.55
C SER A 193 -17.74 0.63 70.57
N GLU A 194 -18.89 0.15 71.00
CA GLU A 194 -20.14 0.89 71.21
C GLU A 194 -20.14 1.75 72.47
N ASN A 195 -21.00 2.78 72.39
CA ASN A 195 -21.80 3.42 73.43
C ASN A 195 -21.11 4.35 74.46
N ASN A 196 -21.43 5.64 74.33
CA ASN A 196 -22.35 6.30 75.27
C ASN A 196 -23.00 7.53 74.62
N ASP A 197 -24.25 7.32 74.22
CA ASP A 197 -25.45 8.03 74.70
C ASP A 197 -25.37 9.52 75.12
N VAL A 198 -26.48 10.21 74.81
CA VAL A 198 -26.94 11.52 75.32
C VAL A 198 -26.54 12.77 74.50
N LEU A 199 -27.47 13.20 73.64
CA LEU A 199 -27.68 14.60 73.25
C LEU A 199 -27.88 15.47 74.50
N PRO A 200 -27.40 16.73 74.52
CA PRO A 200 -28.42 17.79 74.55
C PRO A 200 -28.03 19.17 73.96
N PHE A 201 -29.11 19.86 73.55
CA PHE A 201 -29.31 21.28 73.18
C PHE A 201 -28.86 21.76 71.79
#